data_AF-X1VDQ1-F1
#
_entry.id   AF-X1VDQ1-F1
#
_cell.length_a   1.000
_cell.length_b   1.000
_cell.length_c   1.000
_cell.angle_alpha   90.00
_cell.angle_beta   90.00
_cell.angle_gamma   90.00
#
_symmetry.space_group_name_H-M   'P 1'
#
loop_
_entity.id
_entity.type
_entity.pdbx_description
1 polymer ?
#
loop_
_entity_poly.entity_id
_entity_poly.type
_entity_poly.pdbx_seq_one_letter_code
_entity_poly.pdbx_strand_id
1 'polypeptide(L)'
;RGKIEMKESKPLAELLDSVRYIEGFPIGKDEDILALSNPPYYTACPNPYINDFIEEYGKPYDEATDDYHRDPFVGDVSEGKNDPIYNAHSYHTKVPHKAIMKYIEHYTEEGDIVFDGFCGTGMTGVAAQMLNRKAILSDLSPIATFIAHNYNSKVDVVGFENEARRILYEVEQECGWMYETIHTDGKTKGKINYTVWSDVFICPFCGNEIVFYEAAVDKEEGSVKKE
;
A
#
# COMPACT_ATOMS: atom_id res chain seq x y z
N ARG A 1 9.84 -8.51 -18.48
CA ARG A 1 8.68 -7.77 -19.05
C ARG A 1 9.10 -6.30 -19.15
N GLY A 2 9.08 -5.73 -20.35
CA GLY A 2 9.72 -4.44 -20.67
C GLY A 2 9.22 -3.27 -19.82
N LYS A 3 10.12 -2.30 -19.58
CA LYS A 3 9.73 -0.97 -19.10
C LYS A 3 8.76 -0.39 -20.11
N ILE A 4 7.57 -0.02 -19.64
CA ILE A 4 6.63 0.77 -20.41
C ILE A 4 6.99 2.19 -20.01
N GLU A 5 7.88 2.81 -20.78
CA GLU A 5 8.16 4.25 -20.67
C GLU A 5 7.26 4.92 -21.71
N MET A 6 6.28 5.72 -21.26
CA MET A 6 5.58 6.66 -22.15
C MET A 6 6.62 7.54 -22.84
N LYS A 7 6.33 8.00 -24.06
CA LYS A 7 7.20 8.96 -24.79
C LYS A 7 7.62 10.12 -23.89
N GLU A 8 8.78 10.72 -24.16
CA GLU A 8 9.27 11.92 -23.45
C GLU A 8 8.15 12.96 -23.31
N SER A 9 7.57 13.00 -22.13
CA SER A 9 6.43 13.86 -21.80
C SER A 9 6.98 15.15 -21.20
N LYS A 10 6.36 16.29 -21.49
CA LYS A 10 6.79 17.58 -20.92
C LYS A 10 6.75 17.54 -19.39
N PRO A 11 7.67 18.20 -18.67
CA PRO A 11 7.65 18.25 -17.21
C PRO A 11 6.31 18.79 -16.67
N LEU A 12 5.81 18.24 -15.56
CA LEU A 12 4.51 18.66 -15.00
C LEU A 12 4.49 20.15 -14.67
N ALA A 13 5.61 20.70 -14.19
CA ALA A 13 5.77 22.12 -13.87
C ALA A 13 5.45 23.04 -15.08
N GLU A 14 5.69 22.58 -16.31
CA GLU A 14 5.38 23.35 -17.52
C GLU A 14 3.91 23.20 -17.95
N LEU A 15 3.19 22.24 -17.38
CA LEU A 15 1.81 21.90 -17.76
C LEU A 15 0.78 22.30 -16.70
N LEU A 16 1.17 22.70 -15.49
CA LEU A 16 0.22 23.02 -14.41
C LEU A 16 -0.83 24.06 -14.83
N ASP A 17 -0.42 25.11 -15.53
CA ASP A 17 -1.34 26.17 -15.98
C ASP A 17 -2.33 25.69 -17.06
N SER A 18 -2.00 24.61 -17.80
CA SER A 18 -2.89 24.04 -18.82
C SER A 18 -4.08 23.28 -18.24
N VAL A 19 -4.06 22.97 -16.94
CA VAL A 19 -5.12 22.24 -16.25
C VAL A 19 -5.72 23.01 -15.06
N ARG A 20 -5.18 24.20 -14.74
CA ARG A 20 -5.61 25.01 -13.60
C ARG A 20 -7.06 25.50 -13.66
N TYR A 21 -7.62 25.60 -14.88
CA TYR A 21 -9.01 25.99 -15.08
C TYR A 21 -10.03 24.87 -14.78
N ILE A 22 -9.57 23.63 -14.61
CA ILE A 22 -10.44 22.48 -14.37
C ILE A 22 -10.99 22.55 -12.93
N GLU A 23 -12.30 22.36 -12.79
CA GLU A 23 -12.94 22.33 -11.48
C GLU A 23 -12.33 21.23 -10.59
N GLY A 24 -12.08 21.56 -9.32
CA GLY A 24 -11.41 20.65 -8.39
C GLY A 24 -9.88 20.70 -8.48
N PHE A 25 -9.28 21.63 -9.25
CA PHE A 25 -7.84 21.88 -9.17
C PHE A 25 -7.44 22.23 -7.70
N PRO A 26 -6.36 21.64 -7.17
CA PRO A 26 -5.98 21.81 -5.76
C PRO A 26 -5.75 23.27 -5.37
N ILE A 27 -6.21 23.63 -4.16
CA ILE A 27 -5.87 24.91 -3.53
C ILE A 27 -4.58 24.72 -2.74
N GLY A 28 -3.44 24.88 -3.42
CA GLY A 28 -2.11 24.69 -2.85
C GLY A 28 -1.03 25.41 -3.65
N LYS A 29 0.21 25.38 -3.16
CA LYS A 29 1.35 25.90 -3.94
C LYS A 29 1.75 24.90 -5.00
N ASP A 30 2.29 25.40 -6.11
CA ASP A 30 2.75 24.54 -7.20
C ASP A 30 3.86 23.60 -6.73
N GLU A 31 4.73 24.03 -5.80
CA GLU A 31 5.78 23.16 -5.23
C GLU A 31 5.20 21.98 -4.46
N ASP A 32 4.09 22.18 -3.73
CA ASP A 32 3.43 21.12 -2.97
C ASP A 32 2.75 20.12 -3.92
N ILE A 33 2.11 20.60 -4.99
CA ILE A 33 1.51 19.76 -6.03
C ILE A 33 2.59 18.91 -6.72
N LEU A 34 3.71 19.52 -7.08
CA LEU A 34 4.83 18.83 -7.72
C LEU A 34 5.46 17.78 -6.78
N ALA A 35 5.66 18.12 -5.50
CA ALA A 35 6.23 17.20 -4.52
C ALA A 35 5.34 15.99 -4.23
N LEU A 36 4.03 16.15 -4.33
CA LEU A 36 3.05 15.07 -4.17
C LEU A 36 2.80 14.28 -5.46
N SER A 37 3.36 14.68 -6.60
CA SER A 37 3.11 14.05 -7.90
C SER A 37 4.26 13.14 -8.32
N ASN A 38 3.95 12.13 -9.13
CA ASN A 38 4.90 11.24 -9.79
C ASN A 38 4.57 11.14 -11.30
N PRO A 39 4.77 12.23 -12.05
CA PRO A 39 4.38 12.29 -13.46
C PRO A 39 5.23 11.34 -14.34
N PRO A 40 4.66 10.84 -15.45
CA PRO A 40 3.30 11.11 -15.94
C PRO A 40 2.21 10.26 -15.26
N TYR A 41 2.60 9.28 -14.43
CA TYR A 41 1.73 8.21 -13.96
C TYR A 41 0.78 8.60 -12.83
N TYR A 42 1.12 9.63 -12.05
CA TYR A 42 0.29 10.13 -10.96
C TYR A 42 0.53 11.63 -10.75
N THR A 43 -0.56 12.38 -10.57
CA THR A 43 -0.52 13.81 -10.27
C THR A 43 -1.48 14.11 -9.13
N ALA A 44 -1.07 15.01 -8.23
CA ALA A 44 -1.93 15.53 -7.16
C ALA A 44 -2.96 16.57 -7.65
N CYS A 45 -3.01 16.81 -8.95
CA CYS A 45 -3.94 17.68 -9.68
C CYS A 45 -4.56 16.90 -10.86
N PRO A 46 -5.51 17.48 -11.63
CA PRO A 46 -5.93 16.90 -12.90
C PRO A 46 -4.70 16.56 -13.77
N ASN A 47 -4.67 15.34 -14.30
CA ASN A 47 -3.49 14.79 -14.96
C ASN A 47 -3.44 15.27 -16.43
N PRO A 48 -2.48 16.12 -16.83
CA PRO A 48 -2.41 16.64 -18.19
C PRO A 48 -1.96 15.60 -19.23
N TYR A 49 -1.46 14.44 -18.80
CA TYR A 49 -0.93 13.37 -19.65
C TYR A 49 -1.99 12.34 -20.08
N ILE A 50 -3.26 12.50 -19.66
CA ILE A 50 -4.32 11.54 -19.98
C ILE A 50 -4.52 11.43 -21.50
N ASN A 51 -4.45 12.54 -22.23
CA ASN A 51 -4.61 12.51 -23.69
C ASN A 51 -3.48 11.72 -24.36
N ASP A 52 -2.22 11.96 -23.98
CA ASP A 52 -1.07 11.21 -24.49
C ASP A 52 -1.22 9.71 -24.20
N PHE A 53 -1.73 9.35 -23.02
CA PHE A 53 -2.00 7.96 -22.65
C PHE A 53 -3.10 7.33 -23.53
N ILE A 54 -4.19 8.05 -23.80
CA ILE A 54 -5.27 7.58 -24.66
C ILE A 54 -4.80 7.47 -26.12
N GLU A 55 -3.99 8.41 -26.61
CA GLU A 55 -3.40 8.32 -27.95
C GLU A 55 -2.45 7.11 -28.08
N GLU A 56 -1.72 6.78 -27.03
CA GLU A 56 -0.78 5.66 -27.04
C GLU A 56 -1.46 4.28 -26.92
N TYR A 57 -2.49 4.16 -26.07
CA TYR A 57 -3.08 2.86 -25.73
C TYR A 57 -4.54 2.68 -26.16
N GLY A 58 -5.22 3.77 -26.51
CA GLY A 58 -6.62 3.75 -26.90
C GLY A 58 -6.83 3.18 -28.29
N LYS A 59 -8.06 2.75 -28.56
CA LYS A 59 -8.52 2.36 -29.90
C LYS A 59 -9.47 3.45 -30.39
N PRO A 60 -9.35 3.93 -31.64
CA PRO A 60 -10.33 4.84 -32.21
C PRO A 60 -11.73 4.23 -32.16
N TYR A 61 -12.72 5.03 -31.76
CA TYR A 61 -14.11 4.64 -31.76
C TYR A 61 -14.78 5.09 -33.08
N ASP A 62 -15.48 4.16 -33.73
CA ASP A 62 -16.31 4.43 -34.91
C ASP A 62 -17.65 3.72 -34.76
N GLU A 63 -18.70 4.52 -34.52
CA GLU A 63 -20.08 4.06 -34.33
C GLU A 63 -20.59 3.22 -35.51
N ALA A 64 -20.14 3.50 -36.74
CA ALA A 64 -20.61 2.80 -37.93
C ALA A 64 -20.06 1.37 -38.04
N THR A 65 -18.93 1.10 -37.38
CA THR A 65 -18.25 -0.20 -37.40
C THR A 65 -18.20 -0.89 -36.05
N ASP A 66 -18.82 -0.29 -35.03
CA ASP A 66 -18.86 -0.84 -33.67
C ASP A 66 -19.67 -2.14 -33.64
N ASP A 67 -18.98 -3.25 -33.40
CA ASP A 67 -19.57 -4.58 -33.25
C ASP A 67 -19.59 -5.04 -31.78
N TYR A 68 -19.30 -4.14 -30.83
CA TYR A 68 -19.30 -4.46 -29.42
C TYR A 68 -20.69 -4.93 -28.95
N HIS A 69 -20.74 -6.16 -28.47
CA HIS A 69 -21.94 -6.73 -27.87
C HIS A 69 -21.59 -7.65 -26.70
N ARG A 70 -22.19 -7.38 -25.54
CA ARG A 70 -22.10 -8.21 -24.34
C ARG A 70 -23.46 -8.27 -23.66
N ASP A 71 -23.90 -9.47 -23.31
CA ASP A 71 -25.05 -9.63 -22.44
C ASP A 71 -24.76 -9.08 -21.04
N PRO A 72 -25.78 -8.66 -20.27
CA PRO A 72 -25.59 -8.33 -18.86
C PRO A 72 -24.93 -9.47 -18.09
N PHE A 73 -23.97 -9.17 -17.22
CA PHE A 73 -23.32 -10.16 -16.37
C PHE A 73 -24.32 -10.68 -15.31
N VAL A 74 -24.62 -11.99 -15.32
CA VAL A 74 -25.62 -12.62 -14.42
C VAL A 74 -24.97 -13.55 -13.38
N GLY A 75 -23.68 -13.37 -13.06
CA GLY A 75 -22.98 -14.18 -12.06
C GLY A 75 -23.06 -13.62 -10.65
N ASP A 76 -23.09 -14.49 -9.64
CA ASP A 76 -22.89 -14.08 -8.25
C ASP A 76 -21.45 -13.59 -8.02
N VAL A 77 -21.33 -12.41 -7.43
CA VAL A 77 -20.04 -11.82 -7.07
C VAL A 77 -19.93 -11.69 -5.55
N SER A 78 -19.34 -12.71 -4.93
CA SER A 78 -18.98 -12.70 -3.51
C SER A 78 -17.50 -13.01 -3.38
N GLU A 79 -16.74 -12.08 -2.81
CA GLU A 79 -15.32 -12.23 -2.55
C GLU A 79 -15.00 -11.79 -1.12
N GLY A 80 -14.13 -12.55 -0.46
CA GLY A 80 -13.69 -12.24 0.90
C GLY A 80 -12.72 -11.06 0.96
N LYS A 81 -12.63 -10.42 2.12
CA LYS A 81 -11.74 -9.27 2.40
C LYS A 81 -10.39 -9.67 3.02
N ASN A 82 -9.96 -10.91 2.81
CA ASN A 82 -8.78 -11.49 3.46
C ASN A 82 -7.52 -11.48 2.57
N ASP A 83 -7.64 -10.98 1.35
CA ASP A 83 -6.52 -10.97 0.42
C ASP A 83 -5.40 -10.01 0.88
N PRO A 84 -4.11 -10.41 0.84
CA PRO A 84 -3.00 -9.54 1.25
C PRO A 84 -2.97 -8.19 0.52
N ILE A 85 -3.29 -8.16 -0.78
CA ILE A 85 -3.36 -6.90 -1.55
C ILE A 85 -4.51 -6.04 -1.01
N TYR A 86 -5.67 -6.64 -0.74
CA TYR A 86 -6.79 -5.92 -0.16
C TYR A 86 -6.45 -5.34 1.22
N ASN A 87 -5.66 -6.04 2.04
CA ASN A 87 -5.36 -5.62 3.42
C ASN A 87 -4.17 -4.66 3.56
N ALA A 88 -3.37 -4.43 2.52
CA ALA A 88 -2.16 -3.60 2.63
C ALA A 88 -2.43 -2.15 3.10
N HIS A 89 -3.56 -1.56 2.71
CA HIS A 89 -4.01 -0.25 3.16
C HIS A 89 -5.51 -0.26 3.49
N SER A 90 -5.84 0.28 4.67
CA SER A 90 -7.23 0.51 5.08
C SER A 90 -7.80 1.73 4.39
N TYR A 91 -9.05 1.62 3.91
CA TYR A 91 -9.83 2.73 3.38
C TYR A 91 -11.31 2.35 3.45
N HIS A 92 -12.18 3.33 3.67
CA HIS A 92 -13.61 3.06 3.72
C HIS A 92 -14.13 2.58 2.36
N THR A 93 -15.21 1.80 2.39
CA THR A 93 -15.93 1.32 1.19
C THR A 93 -15.10 0.58 0.14
N LYS A 94 -13.91 0.09 0.50
CA LYS A 94 -13.03 -0.66 -0.40
C LYS A 94 -13.68 -1.96 -0.89
N VAL A 95 -13.56 -2.21 -2.20
CA VAL A 95 -14.07 -3.41 -2.88
C VAL A 95 -12.89 -4.34 -3.24
N PRO A 96 -12.97 -5.66 -3.01
CA PRO A 96 -11.94 -6.60 -3.45
C PRO A 96 -11.73 -6.58 -4.96
N HIS A 97 -10.48 -6.46 -5.41
CA HIS A 97 -10.13 -6.48 -6.85
C HIS A 97 -10.65 -7.73 -7.57
N LYS A 98 -10.66 -8.90 -6.91
CA LYS A 98 -11.21 -10.16 -7.47
C LYS A 98 -12.69 -10.07 -7.85
N ALA A 99 -13.48 -9.28 -7.12
CA ALA A 99 -14.88 -9.05 -7.46
C ALA A 99 -15.00 -8.22 -8.74
N ILE A 100 -14.12 -7.20 -8.87
CA ILE A 100 -14.07 -6.30 -10.03
C ILE A 100 -13.57 -7.02 -11.29
N MET A 101 -12.61 -7.95 -11.13
CA MET A 101 -12.04 -8.72 -12.24
C MET A 101 -13.11 -9.42 -13.08
N LYS A 102 -14.16 -9.99 -12.45
CA LYS A 102 -15.25 -10.67 -13.16
C LYS A 102 -15.96 -9.74 -14.15
N TYR A 103 -16.16 -8.48 -13.77
CA TYR A 103 -16.79 -7.47 -14.64
C TYR A 103 -15.85 -7.01 -15.75
N ILE A 104 -14.58 -6.73 -15.43
CA ILE A 104 -13.59 -6.32 -16.43
C ILE A 104 -13.39 -7.42 -17.48
N GLU A 105 -13.27 -8.67 -17.04
CA GLU A 105 -13.11 -9.82 -17.94
C GLU A 105 -14.33 -10.02 -18.85
N HIS A 106 -15.54 -9.78 -18.34
CA HIS A 106 -16.77 -9.92 -19.11
C HIS A 106 -17.00 -8.79 -20.12
N TYR A 107 -16.71 -7.54 -19.74
CA TYR A 107 -17.07 -6.35 -20.52
C TYR A 107 -15.93 -5.79 -21.37
N THR A 108 -14.69 -6.23 -21.21
CA THR A 108 -13.55 -5.69 -21.97
C THR A 108 -12.66 -6.81 -22.50
N GLU A 109 -11.81 -6.47 -23.46
CA GLU A 109 -10.74 -7.33 -23.97
C GLU A 109 -9.38 -6.99 -23.37
N GLU A 110 -8.39 -7.87 -23.58
CA GLU A 110 -7.00 -7.55 -23.24
C GLU A 110 -6.51 -6.31 -24.01
N GLY A 111 -5.73 -5.47 -23.32
CA GLY A 111 -5.21 -4.22 -23.87
C GLY A 111 -6.19 -3.04 -23.82
N ASP A 112 -7.48 -3.25 -23.54
CA ASP A 112 -8.44 -2.16 -23.41
C ASP A 112 -8.11 -1.23 -22.22
N ILE A 113 -8.59 0.02 -22.30
CA ILE A 113 -8.50 1.00 -21.21
C ILE A 113 -9.77 0.92 -20.36
N VAL A 114 -9.59 0.68 -19.07
CA VAL A 114 -10.64 0.77 -18.05
C VAL A 114 -10.55 2.13 -17.35
N PHE A 115 -11.64 2.90 -17.36
CA PHE A 115 -11.71 4.17 -16.64
C PHE A 115 -12.54 4.01 -15.37
N ASP A 116 -12.01 4.51 -14.25
CA ASP A 116 -12.71 4.61 -12.98
C ASP A 116 -12.55 6.03 -12.41
N GLY A 117 -13.62 6.82 -12.50
CA GLY A 117 -13.68 8.20 -12.04
C GLY A 117 -13.91 8.37 -10.54
N PHE A 118 -14.14 7.27 -9.80
CA PHE A 118 -14.35 7.25 -8.36
C PHE A 118 -13.54 6.12 -7.73
N CYS A 119 -12.25 6.09 -8.06
CA CYS A 119 -11.44 4.88 -7.93
C CYS A 119 -11.13 4.51 -6.47
N GLY A 120 -11.31 5.42 -5.52
CA GLY A 120 -10.94 5.21 -4.12
C GLY A 120 -9.49 4.74 -4.02
N THR A 121 -9.28 3.53 -3.48
CA THR A 121 -7.93 2.94 -3.38
C THR A 121 -7.39 2.34 -4.67
N GLY A 122 -8.08 2.48 -5.80
CA GLY A 122 -7.63 1.99 -7.11
C GLY A 122 -7.70 0.48 -7.31
N MET A 123 -8.61 -0.23 -6.65
CA MET A 123 -8.77 -1.69 -6.80
C MET A 123 -9.22 -2.08 -8.23
N THR A 124 -9.89 -1.18 -8.93
CA THR A 124 -10.20 -1.32 -10.36
C THR A 124 -8.93 -1.38 -11.21
N GLY A 125 -7.93 -0.55 -10.90
CA GLY A 125 -6.65 -0.61 -11.60
C GLY A 125 -5.90 -1.91 -11.33
N VAL A 126 -5.91 -2.39 -10.09
CA VAL A 126 -5.29 -3.68 -9.72
C VAL A 126 -5.94 -4.81 -10.53
N ALA A 127 -7.27 -4.84 -10.57
CA ALA A 127 -8.03 -5.81 -11.35
C ALA A 127 -7.70 -5.72 -12.86
N ALA A 128 -7.68 -4.50 -13.41
CA ALA A 128 -7.36 -4.26 -14.82
C ALA A 128 -5.94 -4.76 -15.16
N GLN A 129 -4.93 -4.39 -14.36
CA GLN A 129 -3.54 -4.81 -14.58
C GLN A 129 -3.36 -6.33 -14.50
N MET A 130 -4.03 -6.99 -13.56
CA MET A 130 -4.00 -8.45 -13.43
C MET A 130 -4.62 -9.16 -14.65
N LEU A 131 -5.54 -8.50 -15.34
CA LEU A 131 -6.20 -8.98 -16.54
C LEU A 131 -5.56 -8.42 -17.83
N ASN A 132 -4.35 -7.86 -17.79
CA ASN A 132 -3.69 -7.26 -18.97
C ASN A 132 -4.48 -6.11 -19.63
N ARG A 133 -5.30 -5.37 -18.87
CA ARG A 133 -5.91 -4.11 -19.28
C ARG A 133 -5.06 -2.92 -18.82
N LYS A 134 -5.32 -1.77 -19.42
CA LYS A 134 -4.83 -0.46 -18.96
C LYS A 134 -5.87 0.18 -18.06
N ALA A 135 -5.45 1.09 -17.19
CA ALA A 135 -6.38 1.78 -16.29
C ALA A 135 -6.08 3.27 -16.20
N ILE A 136 -7.15 4.07 -16.23
CA ILE A 136 -7.14 5.48 -15.84
C ILE A 136 -7.99 5.57 -14.57
N LEU A 137 -7.38 6.03 -13.48
CA LEU A 137 -8.02 6.12 -12.17
C LEU A 137 -8.07 7.57 -11.73
N SER A 138 -9.24 8.02 -11.27
CA SER A 138 -9.44 9.36 -10.74
C SER A 138 -10.27 9.31 -9.47
N ASP A 139 -9.95 10.19 -8.54
CA ASP A 139 -10.73 10.44 -7.33
C ASP A 139 -10.45 11.88 -6.88
N LEU A 140 -11.43 12.53 -6.26
CA LEU A 140 -11.27 13.89 -5.74
C LEU A 140 -10.36 13.93 -4.50
N SER A 141 -10.28 12.82 -3.77
CA SER A 141 -9.49 12.67 -2.55
C SER A 141 -8.00 12.42 -2.86
N PRO A 142 -7.08 13.33 -2.49
CA PRO A 142 -5.65 13.13 -2.70
C PRO A 142 -5.10 11.90 -1.98
N ILE A 143 -5.66 11.55 -0.81
CA ILE A 143 -5.26 10.33 -0.09
C ILE A 143 -5.74 9.07 -0.82
N ALA A 144 -6.90 9.12 -1.48
CA ALA A 144 -7.41 7.99 -2.27
C ALA A 144 -6.50 7.73 -3.47
N THR A 145 -6.24 8.76 -4.28
CA THR A 145 -5.38 8.65 -5.48
C THR A 145 -3.94 8.32 -5.12
N PHE A 146 -3.41 8.81 -3.99
CA PHE A 146 -2.10 8.41 -3.48
C PHE A 146 -2.05 6.91 -3.13
N ILE A 147 -3.04 6.39 -2.42
CA ILE A 147 -3.13 4.94 -2.13
C ILE A 147 -3.30 4.14 -3.43
N ALA A 148 -4.13 4.62 -4.36
CA ALA A 148 -4.31 4.00 -5.67
C ALA A 148 -3.00 3.94 -6.46
N HIS A 149 -2.23 5.03 -6.49
CA HIS A 149 -0.93 5.07 -7.15
C HIS A 149 0.02 4.01 -6.57
N ASN A 150 0.10 3.89 -5.24
CA ASN A 150 0.95 2.90 -4.58
C ASN A 150 0.52 1.46 -4.90
N TYR A 151 -0.79 1.17 -4.92
CA TYR A 151 -1.29 -0.16 -5.28
C TYR A 151 -0.99 -0.58 -6.72
N ASN A 152 -0.98 0.39 -7.64
CA ASN A 152 -0.87 0.16 -9.07
C ASN A 152 0.55 0.41 -9.63
N SER A 153 1.48 0.82 -8.76
CA SER A 153 2.87 1.04 -9.12
C SER A 153 3.64 -0.27 -9.11
N LYS A 154 4.54 -0.42 -10.09
CA LYS A 154 5.47 -1.55 -10.10
C LYS A 154 6.50 -1.35 -9.01
N VAL A 155 6.69 -2.37 -8.17
CA VAL A 155 7.75 -2.41 -7.18
C VAL A 155 8.88 -3.30 -7.70
N ASP A 156 10.11 -2.80 -7.63
CA ASP A 156 11.30 -3.64 -7.78
C ASP A 156 11.47 -4.49 -6.51
N VAL A 157 10.87 -5.67 -6.53
CA VAL A 157 10.87 -6.59 -5.37
C VAL A 157 12.28 -6.97 -4.96
N VAL A 158 13.19 -7.14 -5.93
CA VAL A 158 14.58 -7.51 -5.66
C VAL A 158 15.34 -6.33 -5.06
N GLY A 159 15.18 -5.14 -5.65
CA GLY A 159 15.73 -3.90 -5.10
C GLY A 159 15.25 -3.64 -3.67
N PHE A 160 13.94 -3.79 -3.43
CA PHE A 160 13.34 -3.65 -2.11
C PHE A 160 13.90 -4.65 -1.10
N GLU A 161 13.98 -5.93 -1.46
CA GLU A 161 14.52 -6.96 -0.56
C GLU A 161 15.99 -6.69 -0.21
N ASN A 162 16.80 -6.31 -1.20
CA ASN A 162 18.22 -5.99 -0.98
C ASN A 162 18.37 -4.80 -0.02
N GLU A 163 17.59 -3.75 -0.22
CA GLU A 163 17.64 -2.55 0.62
C GLU A 163 17.12 -2.83 2.03
N ALA A 164 16.04 -3.59 2.17
CA ALA A 164 15.54 -4.04 3.47
C ALA A 164 16.59 -4.86 4.23
N ARG A 165 17.28 -5.78 3.55
CA ARG A 165 18.38 -6.56 4.15
C ARG A 165 19.57 -5.69 4.56
N ARG A 166 19.93 -4.69 3.76
CA ARG A 166 20.99 -3.72 4.09
C ARG A 166 20.65 -2.98 5.38
N ILE A 167 19.44 -2.42 5.48
CA ILE A 167 18.98 -1.69 6.67
C ILE A 167 18.95 -2.61 7.90
N LEU A 168 18.41 -3.83 7.78
CA LEU A 168 18.39 -4.80 8.88
C LEU A 168 19.80 -5.17 9.35
N TYR A 169 20.73 -5.31 8.42
CA TYR A 169 22.13 -5.58 8.74
C TYR A 169 22.77 -4.42 9.51
N GLU A 170 22.54 -3.17 9.08
CA GLU A 170 23.04 -1.98 9.77
C GLU A 170 22.48 -1.87 11.19
N VAL A 171 21.17 -2.08 11.35
CA VAL A 171 20.51 -2.08 12.66
C VAL A 171 21.06 -3.19 13.56
N GLU A 172 21.31 -4.40 13.03
CA GLU A 172 21.90 -5.49 13.81
C GLU A 172 23.34 -5.16 14.24
N GLN A 173 24.14 -4.49 13.40
CA GLN A 173 25.49 -4.07 13.77
C GLN A 173 25.48 -2.99 14.86
N GLU A 174 24.55 -2.04 14.79
CA GLU A 174 24.46 -0.92 15.74
C GLU A 174 23.83 -1.33 17.07
N CYS A 175 22.74 -2.11 17.01
CA CYS A 175 21.86 -2.36 18.15
C CYS A 175 21.86 -3.82 18.62
N GLY A 176 22.48 -4.75 17.88
CA GLY A 176 22.42 -6.20 18.18
C GLY A 176 22.91 -6.54 19.59
N TRP A 177 23.92 -5.82 20.09
CA TRP A 177 24.48 -6.02 21.43
C TRP A 177 23.46 -5.84 22.56
N MET A 178 22.40 -5.06 22.36
CA MET A 178 21.33 -4.85 23.34
C MET A 178 20.46 -6.09 23.54
N TYR A 179 20.49 -7.02 22.57
CA TYR A 179 19.70 -8.24 22.53
C TYR A 179 20.55 -9.49 22.78
N GLU A 180 21.77 -9.33 23.29
CA GLU A 180 22.66 -10.43 23.65
C GLU A 180 22.84 -10.52 25.17
N THR A 181 22.99 -11.73 25.69
CA THR A 181 23.36 -12.00 27.08
C THR A 181 24.37 -13.13 27.19
N ILE A 182 25.08 -13.21 28.32
CA ILE A 182 26.01 -14.31 28.60
C ILE A 182 25.20 -15.48 29.15
N HIS A 183 25.37 -16.67 28.54
CA HIS A 183 24.71 -17.89 28.99
C HIS A 183 25.26 -18.35 30.36
N THR A 184 24.58 -19.31 30.98
CA THR A 184 24.96 -19.88 32.29
C THR A 184 26.37 -20.48 32.36
N ASP A 185 27.03 -20.72 31.22
CA ASP A 185 28.41 -21.20 31.14
C ASP A 185 29.47 -20.08 31.30
N GLY A 186 29.04 -18.82 31.37
CA GLY A 186 29.90 -17.65 31.51
C GLY A 186 30.74 -17.33 30.27
N LYS A 187 30.51 -18.00 29.13
CA LYS A 187 31.36 -17.89 27.93
C LYS A 187 30.56 -17.65 26.66
N THR A 188 29.44 -18.34 26.51
CA THR A 188 28.65 -18.31 25.29
C THR A 188 27.73 -17.10 25.31
N LYS A 189 27.71 -16.32 24.23
CA LYS A 189 26.68 -15.29 24.02
C LYS A 189 25.43 -15.92 23.42
N GLY A 190 24.28 -15.64 24.01
CA GLY A 190 22.96 -16.03 23.49
C GLY A 190 22.13 -14.80 23.13
N LYS A 191 21.22 -14.94 22.16
CA LYS A 191 20.21 -13.93 21.85
C LYS A 191 19.06 -13.99 22.85
N ILE A 192 18.63 -12.84 23.32
CA ILE A 192 17.49 -12.69 24.22
C ILE A 192 16.22 -12.83 23.38
N ASN A 193 15.43 -13.87 23.63
CA ASN A 193 14.13 -14.06 22.98
C ASN A 193 13.01 -13.24 23.65
N TYR A 194 13.05 -13.16 24.98
CA TYR A 194 12.13 -12.36 25.79
C TYR A 194 12.80 -12.02 27.11
N THR A 195 12.41 -10.88 27.69
CA THR A 195 12.77 -10.49 29.05
C THR A 195 11.51 -10.49 29.91
N VAL A 196 11.62 -11.01 31.13
CA VAL A 196 10.57 -10.91 32.15
C VAL A 196 11.12 -10.00 33.23
N TRP A 197 10.42 -8.92 33.53
CA TRP A 197 10.74 -8.04 34.66
C TRP A 197 9.60 -8.05 35.67
N SER A 198 9.95 -7.77 36.91
CA SER A 198 9.03 -7.69 38.03
C SER A 198 9.18 -6.35 38.70
N ASP A 199 8.07 -5.77 39.13
CA ASP A 199 8.10 -4.60 40.00
C ASP A 199 8.68 -4.98 41.36
N VAL A 200 9.42 -4.02 41.93
CA VAL A 200 9.92 -4.07 43.31
C VAL A 200 9.18 -2.99 44.08
N PHE A 201 8.38 -3.41 45.05
CA PHE A 201 7.65 -2.50 45.92
C PHE A 201 8.43 -2.27 47.22
N ILE A 202 8.29 -1.10 47.83
CA ILE A 202 8.83 -0.82 49.17
C ILE A 202 7.68 -0.87 50.16
N CYS A 203 7.80 -1.69 51.20
CA CYS A 203 6.83 -1.74 52.27
C CYS A 203 6.84 -0.40 53.05
N PRO A 204 5.69 0.29 53.18
CA PRO A 204 5.64 1.60 53.84
C PRO A 204 5.85 1.55 55.36
N PHE A 205 5.81 0.35 55.96
CA PHE A 205 5.92 0.17 57.42
C PHE A 205 7.32 -0.23 57.87
N CYS A 206 7.94 -1.20 57.19
CA CYS A 206 9.27 -1.70 57.56
C CYS A 206 10.39 -1.28 56.61
N GLY A 207 10.05 -0.67 55.46
CA GLY A 207 11.03 -0.23 54.47
C GLY A 207 11.67 -1.35 53.64
N ASN A 208 11.28 -2.62 53.85
CA ASN A 208 11.81 -3.73 53.08
C ASN A 208 11.29 -3.74 51.64
N GLU A 209 12.13 -4.20 50.73
CA GLU A 209 11.77 -4.47 49.34
C GLU A 209 10.93 -5.74 49.22
N ILE A 210 9.92 -5.71 48.34
CA ILE A 210 9.05 -6.82 47.99
C ILE A 210 9.13 -7.00 46.48
N VAL A 211 9.82 -8.05 46.02
CA VAL A 211 9.87 -8.43 44.61
C VAL A 211 8.55 -9.12 44.26
N PHE A 212 7.72 -8.51 43.41
CA PHE A 212 6.37 -9.01 43.11
C PHE A 212 6.38 -10.45 42.60
N TYR A 213 7.29 -10.77 41.70
CA TYR A 213 7.45 -12.11 41.14
C TYR A 213 7.71 -13.16 42.23
N GLU A 214 8.49 -12.83 43.26
CA GLU A 214 8.76 -13.76 44.35
C GLU A 214 7.56 -13.91 45.31
N ALA A 215 6.82 -12.82 45.54
CA ALA A 215 5.70 -12.80 46.47
C ALA A 215 4.41 -13.41 45.89
N ALA A 216 4.13 -13.13 44.61
CA ALA A 216 2.82 -13.38 44.01
C ALA A 216 2.81 -14.50 42.98
N VAL A 217 3.94 -14.90 42.37
CA VAL A 217 3.95 -15.97 41.37
C VAL A 217 4.08 -17.34 42.04
N ASP A 218 3.12 -18.20 41.78
CA ASP A 218 3.22 -19.62 42.07
C ASP A 218 3.97 -20.32 40.92
N LYS A 219 5.17 -20.83 41.23
CA LYS A 219 6.03 -21.48 40.24
C LYS A 219 5.58 -22.90 39.90
N GLU A 220 4.83 -23.56 40.79
CA GLU A 220 4.32 -24.92 40.54
C GLU A 220 3.07 -24.88 39.66
N GLU A 221 2.17 -23.92 39.91
CA GLU A 221 0.97 -23.74 39.08
C GLU A 221 1.19 -22.85 37.85
N GLY A 222 2.29 -22.11 37.79
CA GLY A 222 2.56 -21.15 36.71
C GLY A 222 1.55 -19.99 36.69
N SER A 223 1.00 -19.63 37.85
CA SER A 223 -0.07 -18.66 38.01
C SER A 223 0.33 -17.52 38.96
N VAL A 224 -0.37 -16.39 38.88
CA VAL A 224 -0.25 -15.32 39.88
C VAL A 224 -1.33 -15.54 40.93
N LYS A 225 -0.96 -15.54 42.22
CA LYS A 225 -1.89 -15.65 43.34
C LYS A 225 -2.93 -14.54 43.22
N LYS A 226 -4.21 -14.93 43.31
CA LYS A 226 -5.32 -13.98 43.30
C LYS A 226 -5.27 -13.13 44.58
N GLU A 227 -5.56 -11.83 44.41
CA GLU A 227 -5.70 -10.85 45.49
C GLU A 227 -6.61 -11.34 46.62
#